data_AF-A0A849T7K8-F1
#
_entry.id   AF-A0A849T7K8-F1
#
_cell.length_a   1.000
_cell.length_b   1.000
_cell.length_c   1.000
_cell.angle_alpha   90.00
_cell.angle_beta   90.00
_cell.angle_gamma   90.00
#
_symmetry.space_group_name_H-M   'P 1'
#
loop_
_entity.id
_entity.type
_entity.pdbx_description
1 polymer ?
#
loop_
_entity_poly.entity_id
_entity_poly.type
_entity_poly.pdbx_seq_one_letter_code
_entity_poly.pdbx_strand_id
1 'polypeptide(L)'
;MKRQTLVIAGLALLSTNAFASKARVEALGQDGVRGSEFISDSRNVFRNPAVLNDTKNYLVTEWGTAATTDTAAAPRAEGGFFREAGSFAYGLYLGNSNGRDDANRSGAAEYLNQTNAMDLFFAGDMGVKWGAKLHYASSKDQQTGAFERKNTAFGLGLGAVMGSAEAYLDLDLSDKSNGAAAASDEWKLKPSFLVGGSYAWEGTTFFANYESSKYEVKTATTATTKDSTITVGAGRIMEINPTARVFTDAKVVLDTTEVAAGKTKSQTLPVTLGMEAEATSWLTLRGSVAQNVILNNNKNAAGKKSTTNNTTNVNAGATLNFGKLKVDGVIGTTGGNRGTGTTSQEQGVLATDNLLTRVGVTYMF
;
A
#
# COMPACT_ATOMS: atom_id res chain seq x y z
N MET A 1 -11.39 -53.23 -5.83
CA MET A 1 -11.85 -51.98 -5.18
C MET A 1 -11.27 -50.81 -5.97
N LYS A 2 -12.11 -50.06 -6.68
CA LYS A 2 -11.71 -48.95 -7.55
C LYS A 2 -11.36 -47.74 -6.69
N ARG A 3 -10.10 -47.27 -6.77
CA ARG A 3 -9.68 -46.00 -6.17
C ARG A 3 -10.17 -44.88 -7.09
N GLN A 4 -11.18 -44.14 -6.66
CA GLN A 4 -11.63 -42.94 -7.35
C GLN A 4 -10.67 -41.81 -6.97
N THR A 5 -9.82 -41.42 -7.92
CA THR A 5 -8.97 -40.24 -7.84
C THR A 5 -9.88 -39.02 -7.99
N LEU A 6 -10.16 -38.33 -6.88
CA LEU A 6 -10.81 -37.03 -6.90
C LEU A 6 -9.80 -36.01 -7.43
N VAL A 7 -9.86 -35.73 -8.73
CA VAL A 7 -9.10 -34.66 -9.36
C VAL A 7 -9.72 -33.34 -8.88
N ILE A 8 -9.02 -32.62 -8.01
CA ILE A 8 -9.36 -31.26 -7.57
C ILE A 8 -9.05 -30.32 -8.75
N ALA A 9 -9.94 -30.29 -9.74
CA ALA A 9 -9.99 -29.29 -10.79
C ALA A 9 -10.87 -28.10 -10.32
N GLY A 10 -10.41 -27.41 -9.27
CA GLY A 10 -11.18 -26.39 -8.55
C GLY A 10 -10.42 -25.09 -8.30
N LEU A 11 -9.47 -24.71 -9.17
CA LEU A 11 -8.65 -23.50 -9.00
C LEU A 11 -9.08 -22.31 -9.87
N ALA A 12 -10.25 -22.36 -10.50
CA ALA A 12 -10.75 -21.30 -11.39
C ALA A 12 -12.13 -20.71 -11.03
N LEU A 13 -12.67 -21.02 -9.84
CA LEU A 13 -14.03 -20.57 -9.44
C LEU A 13 -14.07 -19.73 -8.14
N LEU A 14 -12.92 -19.26 -7.63
CA LEU A 14 -12.84 -18.48 -6.38
C LEU A 14 -12.45 -17.00 -6.57
N SER A 15 -12.44 -16.49 -7.80
CA SER A 15 -12.00 -15.11 -8.12
C SER A 15 -13.03 -14.01 -7.79
N THR A 16 -14.17 -14.32 -7.17
CA THR A 16 -15.17 -13.30 -6.80
C THR A 16 -14.73 -12.36 -5.67
N ASN A 17 -13.59 -12.61 -5.01
CA ASN A 17 -13.15 -11.89 -3.81
C ASN A 17 -11.87 -11.04 -3.98
N ALA A 18 -11.33 -10.88 -5.20
CA ALA A 18 -10.04 -10.19 -5.44
C ALA A 18 -10.13 -8.67 -5.73
N PHE A 19 -11.32 -8.07 -5.64
CA PHE A 19 -11.50 -6.64 -5.92
C PHE A 19 -11.91 -5.93 -4.66
N ALA A 20 -10.95 -5.26 -4.03
CA ALA A 20 -11.22 -4.52 -2.83
C ALA A 20 -10.36 -3.28 -2.68
N SER A 21 -10.93 -2.41 -1.88
CA SER A 21 -10.37 -1.13 -1.48
C SER A 21 -9.14 -1.26 -0.59
N LYS A 22 -8.50 -0.11 -0.36
CA LYS A 22 -7.51 0.04 0.72
C LYS A 22 -8.03 -0.46 2.07
N ALA A 23 -9.33 -0.27 2.34
CA ALA A 23 -9.94 -0.71 3.59
C ALA A 23 -9.85 -2.22 3.83
N ARG A 24 -9.97 -3.05 2.77
CA ARG A 24 -9.85 -4.51 2.92
C ARG A 24 -8.44 -4.92 3.32
N VAL A 25 -7.43 -4.45 2.57
CA VAL A 25 -6.04 -4.87 2.80
C VAL A 25 -5.55 -4.39 4.17
N GLU A 26 -5.94 -3.19 4.60
CA GLU A 26 -5.64 -2.67 5.94
C GLU A 26 -6.35 -3.47 7.05
N ALA A 27 -7.61 -3.87 6.84
CA ALA A 27 -8.33 -4.73 7.77
C ALA A 27 -7.71 -6.13 7.93
N LEU A 28 -6.88 -6.56 6.98
CA LEU A 28 -6.11 -7.80 7.00
C LEU A 28 -4.65 -7.60 7.44
N GLY A 29 -4.30 -6.40 7.92
CA GLY A 29 -2.96 -6.06 8.42
C GLY A 29 -1.91 -5.93 7.32
N GLN A 30 -2.34 -5.66 6.07
CA GLN A 30 -1.50 -5.52 4.90
C GLN A 30 -1.36 -4.03 4.50
N ASP A 31 -0.47 -3.77 3.54
CA ASP A 31 -0.18 -2.42 3.05
C ASP A 31 -1.33 -1.87 2.19
N GLY A 32 -1.94 -0.75 2.62
CA GLY A 32 -3.01 -0.06 1.89
C GLY A 32 -2.56 0.61 0.59
N VAL A 33 -1.29 1.00 0.47
CA VAL A 33 -0.75 1.68 -0.70
C VAL A 33 -0.41 0.68 -1.81
N ARG A 34 0.33 -0.38 -1.49
CA ARG A 34 0.90 -1.32 -2.48
C ARG A 34 0.26 -2.72 -2.46
N GLY A 35 -0.70 -2.97 -1.56
CA GLY A 35 -1.38 -4.25 -1.41
C GLY A 35 -0.53 -5.32 -0.69
N SER A 36 -0.85 -6.59 -0.92
CA SER A 36 -0.18 -7.73 -0.27
C SER A 36 0.61 -8.57 -1.26
N GLU A 37 1.76 -9.09 -0.84
CA GLU A 37 2.61 -9.97 -1.64
C GLU A 37 2.04 -11.38 -1.83
N PHE A 38 1.04 -11.78 -1.03
CA PHE A 38 0.47 -13.12 -1.05
C PHE A 38 -1.06 -13.14 -1.11
N ILE A 39 -1.72 -12.02 -0.78
CA ILE A 39 -3.17 -11.85 -0.97
C ILE A 39 -3.40 -11.18 -2.31
N SER A 40 -4.20 -11.83 -3.16
CA SER A 40 -4.68 -11.21 -4.41
C SER A 40 -5.66 -10.09 -4.09
N ASP A 41 -5.37 -8.89 -4.60
CA ASP A 41 -6.16 -7.68 -4.39
C ASP A 41 -5.89 -6.65 -5.51
N SER A 42 -6.88 -5.81 -5.83
CA SER A 42 -6.75 -4.71 -6.79
C SER A 42 -5.63 -3.74 -6.45
N ARG A 43 -5.26 -3.56 -5.18
CA ARG A 43 -4.11 -2.73 -4.79
C ARG A 43 -2.77 -3.27 -5.28
N ASN A 44 -2.68 -4.56 -5.62
CA ASN A 44 -1.43 -5.15 -6.09
C ASN A 44 -0.96 -4.57 -7.43
N VAL A 45 -1.85 -3.96 -8.23
CA VAL A 45 -1.47 -3.31 -9.50
C VAL A 45 -0.47 -2.17 -9.30
N PHE A 46 -0.48 -1.51 -8.13
CA PHE A 46 0.46 -0.43 -7.82
C PHE A 46 1.88 -0.92 -7.56
N ARG A 47 2.02 -2.18 -7.12
CA ARG A 47 3.29 -2.87 -6.90
C ARG A 47 3.75 -3.62 -8.14
N ASN A 48 2.85 -4.39 -8.74
CA ASN A 48 3.11 -5.18 -9.93
C ASN A 48 2.01 -4.91 -10.97
N PRO A 49 2.24 -4.01 -11.94
CA PRO A 49 1.22 -3.67 -12.93
C PRO A 49 0.81 -4.84 -13.83
N ALA A 50 1.58 -5.94 -13.88
CA ALA A 50 1.16 -7.14 -14.61
C ALA A 50 -0.06 -7.85 -13.99
N VAL A 51 -0.32 -7.63 -12.70
CA VAL A 51 -1.50 -8.16 -11.99
C VAL A 51 -2.81 -7.55 -12.49
N LEU A 52 -2.75 -6.45 -13.25
CA LEU A 52 -3.90 -5.89 -13.95
C LEU A 52 -4.54 -6.90 -14.93
N ASN A 53 -3.77 -7.86 -15.45
CA ASN A 53 -4.34 -8.93 -16.30
C ASN A 53 -5.33 -9.82 -15.53
N ASP A 54 -5.20 -9.91 -14.20
CA ASP A 54 -6.06 -10.68 -13.30
C ASP A 54 -7.11 -9.82 -12.60
N THR A 55 -6.83 -8.52 -12.45
CA THR A 55 -7.68 -7.55 -11.76
C THR A 55 -8.15 -6.48 -12.74
N LYS A 56 -9.15 -6.81 -13.57
CA LYS A 56 -9.69 -5.92 -14.61
C LYS A 56 -11.21 -5.83 -14.54
N ASN A 57 -11.78 -4.88 -15.28
CA ASN A 57 -13.22 -4.64 -15.40
C ASN A 57 -13.88 -4.17 -14.10
N TYR A 58 -13.34 -3.10 -13.52
CA TYR A 58 -13.93 -2.45 -12.36
C TYR A 58 -13.67 -0.94 -12.32
N LEU A 59 -14.51 -0.25 -11.56
CA LEU A 59 -14.33 1.12 -11.11
C LEU A 59 -14.18 1.07 -9.58
N VAL A 60 -13.23 1.81 -9.02
CA VAL A 60 -13.06 1.97 -7.58
C VAL A 60 -12.97 3.45 -7.22
N THR A 61 -13.61 3.83 -6.12
CA THR A 61 -13.47 5.16 -5.51
C THR A 61 -13.27 4.99 -4.02
N GLU A 62 -12.22 5.60 -3.48
CA GLU A 62 -11.92 5.68 -2.06
C GLU A 62 -12.34 7.06 -1.56
N TRP A 63 -13.05 7.08 -0.45
CA TRP A 63 -13.46 8.32 0.20
C TRP A 63 -12.36 8.80 1.14
N GLY A 64 -12.19 10.11 1.20
CA GLY A 64 -11.22 10.69 2.08
C GLY A 64 -11.36 12.19 2.24
N THR A 65 -10.45 12.74 3.02
CA THR A 65 -10.33 14.16 3.34
C THR A 65 -9.23 14.79 2.47
N ALA A 66 -9.10 16.12 2.53
CA ALA A 66 -7.96 16.84 1.98
C ALA A 66 -6.71 16.67 2.86
N ALA A 67 -6.35 15.42 3.17
CA ALA A 67 -5.17 15.08 3.96
C ALA A 67 -3.90 15.10 3.10
N THR A 68 -2.79 15.52 3.70
CA THR A 68 -1.46 15.52 3.08
C THR A 68 -0.84 14.14 2.98
N THR A 69 -1.16 13.25 3.94
CA THR A 69 -0.64 11.88 4.00
C THR A 69 -1.83 10.94 4.11
N ASP A 70 -1.84 9.90 3.26
CA ASP A 70 -2.89 8.89 3.31
C ASP A 70 -2.67 7.92 4.48
N THR A 71 -3.59 7.91 5.44
CA THR A 71 -3.55 7.00 6.59
C THR A 71 -4.96 6.51 6.93
N ALA A 72 -5.11 5.39 7.64
CA ALA A 72 -6.42 4.91 8.07
C ALA A 72 -7.20 5.93 8.92
N ALA A 73 -6.50 6.84 9.63
CA ALA A 73 -7.11 7.91 10.42
C ALA A 73 -7.36 9.22 9.62
N ALA A 74 -6.67 9.40 8.50
CA ALA A 74 -6.81 10.54 7.60
C ALA A 74 -6.75 10.03 6.15
N PRO A 75 -7.79 9.34 5.67
CA PRO A 75 -7.78 8.79 4.32
C PRO A 75 -7.79 9.92 3.29
N ARG A 76 -7.11 9.72 2.16
CA ARG A 76 -7.17 10.58 0.98
C ARG A 76 -8.17 10.04 -0.02
N ALA A 77 -8.89 10.95 -0.65
CA ALA A 77 -9.79 10.59 -1.74
C ALA A 77 -8.98 10.24 -2.99
N GLU A 78 -9.30 9.09 -3.59
CA GLU A 78 -8.66 8.59 -4.81
C GLU A 78 -9.60 7.64 -5.54
N GLY A 79 -9.25 7.24 -6.76
CA GLY A 79 -10.07 6.30 -7.48
C GLY A 79 -9.53 6.01 -8.86
N GLY A 80 -10.03 4.94 -9.46
CA GLY A 80 -9.62 4.58 -10.80
C GLY A 80 -10.54 3.59 -11.46
N PHE A 81 -10.29 3.42 -12.73
CA PHE A 81 -11.05 2.59 -13.63
C PHE A 81 -10.09 1.68 -14.39
N PHE A 82 -10.45 0.39 -14.47
CA PHE A 82 -9.66 -0.63 -15.13
C PHE A 82 -10.56 -1.47 -16.02
N ARG A 83 -10.13 -1.72 -17.25
CA ARG A 83 -10.91 -2.45 -18.25
C ARG A 83 -10.01 -3.21 -19.20
N GLU A 84 -10.59 -4.22 -19.85
CA GLU A 84 -9.92 -4.93 -20.93
C GLU A 84 -10.36 -4.47 -22.32
N ALA A 85 -9.45 -4.59 -23.28
CA ALA A 85 -9.71 -4.45 -24.70
C ALA A 85 -8.92 -5.54 -25.45
N GLY A 86 -9.62 -6.62 -25.83
CA GLY A 86 -8.99 -7.78 -26.45
C GLY A 86 -8.02 -8.46 -25.50
N SER A 87 -6.77 -8.67 -25.93
CA SER A 87 -5.71 -9.29 -25.13
C SER A 87 -4.97 -8.34 -24.19
N PHE A 88 -5.42 -7.08 -24.11
CA PHE A 88 -4.80 -6.05 -23.28
C PHE A 88 -5.74 -5.60 -22.18
N ALA A 89 -5.16 -5.19 -21.06
CA ALA A 89 -5.83 -4.50 -19.97
C ALA A 89 -5.22 -3.11 -19.79
N TYR A 90 -6.05 -2.13 -19.47
CA TYR A 90 -5.63 -0.75 -19.26
C TYR A 90 -6.39 -0.14 -18.11
N GLY A 91 -5.82 0.93 -17.54
CA GLY A 91 -6.48 1.66 -16.48
C GLY A 91 -5.96 3.07 -16.30
N LEU A 92 -6.79 3.88 -15.66
CA LEU A 92 -6.49 5.23 -15.21
C LEU A 92 -6.80 5.28 -13.72
N TYR A 93 -5.87 5.80 -12.93
CA TYR A 93 -6.06 6.01 -11.51
C TYR A 93 -5.66 7.44 -11.14
N LEU A 94 -6.42 8.06 -10.24
CA LEU A 94 -6.28 9.45 -9.83
C LEU A 94 -6.13 9.54 -8.32
N GLY A 95 -5.26 10.43 -7.86
CA GLY A 95 -5.12 10.76 -6.44
C GLY A 95 -4.22 9.83 -5.63
N ASN A 96 -3.67 8.78 -6.24
CA ASN A 96 -2.71 7.90 -5.60
C ASN A 96 -1.42 8.67 -5.23
N SER A 97 -0.89 8.42 -4.04
CA SER A 97 0.32 9.09 -3.54
C SER A 97 1.22 8.10 -2.82
N ASN A 98 2.54 8.26 -2.98
CA ASN A 98 3.49 7.57 -2.11
C ASN A 98 3.54 8.28 -0.75
N GLY A 99 2.79 7.78 0.24
CA GLY A 99 2.65 8.40 1.55
C GLY A 99 3.97 8.63 2.29
N ARG A 100 5.02 7.86 1.96
CA ARG A 100 6.38 8.02 2.51
C ARG A 100 7.04 9.33 2.07
N ASP A 101 7.00 9.65 0.79
CA ASP A 101 7.67 10.83 0.26
C ASP A 101 6.92 12.12 0.61
N ASP A 102 5.59 12.05 0.66
CA ASP A 102 4.76 13.12 1.21
C ASP A 102 5.07 13.37 2.70
N ALA A 103 5.26 12.32 3.51
CA ALA A 103 5.67 12.47 4.90
C ALA A 103 7.08 13.09 5.02
N ASN A 104 8.03 12.65 4.19
CA ASN A 104 9.39 13.20 4.15
C ASN A 104 9.42 14.69 3.75
N ARG A 105 8.58 15.10 2.80
CA ARG A 105 8.41 16.52 2.41
C ARG A 105 7.80 17.36 3.53
N SER A 106 6.68 16.88 4.07
CA SER A 106 5.91 17.58 5.08
C SER A 106 6.71 17.79 6.37
N GLY A 107 7.44 16.75 6.81
CA GLY A 107 8.26 16.80 8.02
C GLY A 107 9.58 17.57 7.91
N ALA A 108 10.08 17.84 6.69
CA ALA A 108 11.37 18.51 6.50
C ALA A 108 11.29 20.04 6.54
N ALA A 109 10.29 20.65 5.89
CA ALA A 109 10.07 22.10 5.91
C ALA A 109 8.72 22.55 5.31
N GLU A 110 7.65 21.74 5.39
CA GLU A 110 6.34 22.07 4.79
C GLU A 110 6.38 22.32 3.26
N TYR A 111 7.22 21.55 2.55
CA TYR A 111 7.21 21.57 1.09
C TYR A 111 5.85 21.13 0.52
N LEU A 112 5.53 21.57 -0.70
CA LEU A 112 4.29 21.19 -1.37
C LEU A 112 4.30 19.69 -1.71
N ASN A 113 3.27 18.98 -1.26
CA ASN A 113 3.10 17.56 -1.55
C ASN A 113 2.62 17.31 -2.98
N GLN A 114 2.70 16.05 -3.41
CA GLN A 114 2.10 15.63 -4.67
C GLN A 114 0.57 15.75 -4.57
N THR A 115 0.00 16.54 -5.46
CA THR A 115 -1.45 16.57 -5.72
C THR A 115 -1.71 16.38 -7.20
N ASN A 116 -2.96 16.11 -7.56
CA ASN A 116 -3.35 15.83 -8.95
C ASN A 116 -2.55 14.68 -9.57
N ALA A 117 -2.24 13.67 -8.75
CA ALA A 117 -1.54 12.49 -9.20
C ALA A 117 -2.41 11.69 -10.18
N MET A 118 -1.78 11.18 -11.22
CA MET A 118 -2.37 10.37 -12.27
C MET A 118 -1.45 9.19 -12.54
N ASP A 119 -2.01 7.99 -12.47
CA ASP A 119 -1.36 6.76 -12.90
C ASP A 119 -2.06 6.19 -14.13
N LEU A 120 -1.28 5.90 -15.17
CA LEU A 120 -1.74 5.21 -16.37
C LEU A 120 -1.18 3.79 -16.37
N PHE A 121 -2.07 2.81 -16.54
CA PHE A 121 -1.71 1.40 -16.56
C PHE A 121 -1.96 0.79 -17.93
N PHE A 122 -1.02 -0.06 -18.36
CA PHE A 122 -1.17 -0.88 -19.55
C PHE A 122 -0.54 -2.25 -19.31
N ALA A 123 -1.27 -3.31 -19.63
CA ALA A 123 -0.86 -4.67 -19.37
C ALA A 123 -1.33 -5.61 -20.49
N GLY A 124 -0.62 -6.71 -20.68
CA GLY A 124 -0.98 -7.74 -21.65
C GLY A 124 -0.56 -9.12 -21.19
N ASP A 125 -1.17 -10.13 -21.82
CA ASP A 125 -0.85 -11.54 -21.63
C ASP A 125 -0.50 -12.18 -22.97
N MET A 126 0.73 -12.64 -23.09
CA MET A 126 1.24 -13.37 -24.25
C MET A 126 1.98 -14.66 -23.83
N GLY A 127 1.45 -15.34 -22.80
CA GLY A 127 2.08 -16.51 -22.17
C GLY A 127 3.00 -16.13 -20.99
N VAL A 128 3.46 -14.88 -20.97
CA VAL A 128 3.91 -14.17 -19.77
C VAL A 128 3.03 -12.94 -19.65
N LYS A 129 2.47 -12.73 -18.46
CA LYS A 129 1.74 -11.50 -18.14
C LYS A 129 2.76 -10.41 -17.86
N TRP A 130 2.57 -9.27 -18.48
CA TRP A 130 3.41 -8.10 -18.27
C TRP A 130 2.55 -6.87 -18.06
N GLY A 131 3.12 -5.86 -17.42
CA GLY A 131 2.45 -4.59 -17.23
C GLY A 131 3.42 -3.43 -17.04
N ALA A 132 2.94 -2.24 -17.35
CA ALA A 132 3.61 -0.98 -17.14
C ALA A 132 2.66 0.03 -16.49
N LYS A 133 3.21 0.88 -15.63
CA LYS A 133 2.54 1.99 -14.96
C LYS A 133 3.34 3.25 -15.19
N LEU A 134 2.70 4.34 -15.62
CA LEU A 134 3.30 5.66 -15.66
C LEU A 134 2.64 6.54 -14.60
N HIS A 135 3.46 7.12 -13.72
CA HIS A 135 3.01 8.02 -12.68
C HIS A 135 3.38 9.46 -13.03
N TYR A 136 2.45 10.38 -12.88
CA TYR A 136 2.68 11.82 -13.00
C TYR A 136 1.88 12.57 -11.94
N ALA A 137 2.52 13.52 -11.25
CA ALA A 137 1.84 14.43 -10.34
C ALA A 137 2.39 15.86 -10.49
N SER A 138 1.53 16.85 -10.29
CA SER A 138 1.90 18.25 -10.39
C SER A 138 1.00 19.12 -9.54
N SER A 139 1.62 19.99 -8.76
CA SER A 139 0.93 20.93 -7.89
C SER A 139 1.63 22.28 -7.89
N LYS A 140 0.83 23.34 -7.72
CA LYS A 140 1.29 24.73 -7.63
C LYS A 140 0.43 25.47 -6.63
N ASP A 141 1.07 26.29 -5.80
CA ASP A 141 0.40 27.22 -4.90
C ASP A 141 1.07 28.60 -4.99
N GLN A 142 0.26 29.63 -5.20
CA GLN A 142 0.72 31.02 -5.34
C GLN A 142 -0.26 31.94 -4.60
N GLN A 143 0.05 32.23 -3.34
CA GLN A 143 -0.74 33.15 -2.52
C GLN A 143 -0.32 34.61 -2.77
N THR A 144 -1.27 35.55 -2.62
CA THR A 144 -1.01 36.97 -2.81
C THR A 144 0.09 37.47 -1.87
N GLY A 145 1.15 38.06 -2.42
CA GLY A 145 2.30 38.56 -1.65
C GLY A 145 3.32 37.48 -1.25
N ALA A 146 3.10 36.22 -1.62
CA ALA A 146 4.03 35.12 -1.42
C ALA A 146 4.71 34.70 -2.73
N PHE A 147 5.85 34.00 -2.62
CA PHE A 147 6.46 33.34 -3.78
C PHE A 147 5.68 32.08 -4.16
N GLU A 148 5.84 31.66 -5.40
CA GLU A 148 5.20 30.47 -5.94
C GLU A 148 5.88 29.19 -5.42
N ARG A 149 5.07 28.26 -4.91
CA ARG A 149 5.50 26.90 -4.58
C ARG A 149 5.05 25.95 -5.68
N LYS A 150 5.91 25.00 -6.06
CA LYS A 150 5.58 23.98 -7.08
C LYS A 150 6.13 22.62 -6.72
N ASN A 151 5.36 21.57 -6.98
CA ASN A 151 5.86 20.20 -6.98
C ASN A 151 5.56 19.51 -8.31
N THR A 152 6.49 18.67 -8.75
CA THR A 152 6.35 17.79 -9.92
C THR A 152 6.98 16.44 -9.63
N ALA A 153 6.27 15.36 -9.95
CA ALA A 153 6.75 14.00 -9.81
C ALA A 153 6.49 13.17 -11.07
N PHE A 154 7.41 12.25 -11.37
CA PHE A 154 7.34 11.31 -12.46
C PHE A 154 7.92 9.96 -12.07
N GLY A 155 7.22 8.89 -12.39
CA GLY A 155 7.63 7.52 -12.07
C GLY A 155 7.21 6.50 -13.13
N LEU A 156 7.87 5.35 -13.09
CA LEU A 156 7.65 4.21 -13.98
C LEU A 156 7.59 2.92 -13.15
N GLY A 157 6.50 2.18 -13.25
CA GLY A 157 6.36 0.82 -12.72
C GLY A 157 6.38 -0.20 -13.85
N LEU A 158 7.04 -1.32 -13.64
CA LEU A 158 7.13 -2.46 -14.54
C LEU A 158 6.86 -3.74 -13.77
N GLY A 159 6.20 -4.70 -14.41
CA GLY A 159 5.78 -5.92 -13.77
C GLY A 159 5.76 -7.10 -14.73
N ALA A 160 6.00 -8.29 -14.20
CA ALA A 160 5.84 -9.56 -14.90
C ALA A 160 5.27 -10.63 -13.96
N VAL A 161 4.45 -11.52 -14.52
CA VAL A 161 3.95 -12.74 -13.85
C VAL A 161 4.07 -13.92 -14.82
N MET A 162 4.73 -14.99 -14.36
CA MET A 162 4.91 -16.24 -15.12
C MET A 162 4.69 -17.44 -14.21
N GLY A 163 3.59 -18.16 -14.42
CA GLY A 163 3.20 -19.28 -13.57
C GLY A 163 3.04 -18.83 -12.12
N SER A 164 3.83 -19.39 -11.22
CA SER A 164 3.82 -19.08 -9.78
C SER A 164 4.78 -17.94 -9.39
N ALA A 165 5.53 -17.38 -10.34
CA ALA A 165 6.54 -16.35 -10.07
C ALA A 165 6.05 -14.97 -10.49
N GLU A 166 6.33 -13.98 -9.64
CA GLU A 166 6.12 -12.56 -9.92
C GLU A 166 7.41 -11.77 -9.74
N ALA A 167 7.62 -10.76 -10.57
CA ALA A 167 8.70 -9.79 -10.42
C ALA A 167 8.20 -8.40 -10.79
N TYR A 168 8.74 -7.38 -10.11
CA TYR A 168 8.36 -6.00 -10.33
C TYR A 168 9.51 -5.02 -10.06
N LEU A 169 9.41 -3.86 -10.69
CA LEU A 169 10.32 -2.73 -10.55
C LEU A 169 9.50 -1.43 -10.61
N ASP A 170 9.48 -0.67 -9.53
CA ASP A 170 9.01 0.72 -9.53
C ASP A 170 10.21 1.66 -9.44
N LEU A 171 10.21 2.70 -10.25
CA LEU A 171 11.22 3.76 -10.33
C LEU A 171 10.56 5.11 -10.14
N ASP A 172 10.98 5.90 -9.16
CA ASP A 172 10.68 7.33 -9.14
C ASP A 172 11.82 8.05 -9.84
N LEU A 173 11.54 8.56 -11.02
CA LEU A 173 12.56 9.12 -11.91
C LEU A 173 12.87 10.58 -11.56
N SER A 174 11.88 11.32 -11.09
CA SER A 174 12.03 12.65 -10.55
C SER A 174 10.91 12.93 -9.57
N ASP A 175 11.24 13.52 -8.44
CA ASP A 175 10.26 14.23 -7.62
C ASP A 175 10.95 15.46 -7.01
N LYS A 176 10.35 16.62 -7.24
CA LYS A 176 10.94 17.91 -6.87
C LYS A 176 9.87 18.85 -6.36
N SER A 177 10.09 19.44 -5.19
CA SER A 177 9.32 20.58 -4.68
C SER A 177 10.22 21.80 -4.54
N ASN A 178 9.78 22.95 -5.07
CA ASN A 178 10.47 24.23 -4.91
C ASN A 178 9.60 25.18 -4.09
N GLY A 179 10.24 25.95 -3.22
CA GLY A 179 9.59 26.90 -2.32
C GLY A 179 9.01 26.21 -1.08
N ALA A 180 9.47 26.66 0.09
CA ALA A 180 8.97 26.25 1.40
C ALA A 180 8.83 27.48 2.31
N ALA A 181 9.72 27.66 3.30
CA ALA A 181 9.77 28.88 4.11
C ALA A 181 10.40 30.05 3.34
N ALA A 182 11.35 29.75 2.45
CA ALA A 182 11.96 30.71 1.53
C ALA A 182 11.81 30.26 0.06
N ALA A 183 11.87 31.24 -0.86
CA ALA A 183 11.73 30.99 -2.29
C ALA A 183 12.85 30.12 -2.88
N SER A 184 14.03 30.14 -2.24
CA SER A 184 15.22 29.36 -2.65
C SER A 184 15.22 27.92 -2.15
N ASP A 185 14.27 27.57 -1.27
CA ASP A 185 14.21 26.26 -0.66
C ASP A 185 13.81 25.20 -1.70
N GLU A 186 14.43 24.03 -1.62
CA GLU A 186 14.21 22.94 -2.58
C GLU A 186 14.25 21.58 -1.86
N TRP A 187 13.23 20.78 -2.12
CA TRP A 187 13.24 19.34 -1.82
C TRP A 187 13.36 18.57 -3.12
N LYS A 188 14.28 17.62 -3.19
CA LYS A 188 14.53 16.83 -4.39
C LYS A 188 14.80 15.37 -4.06
N LEU A 189 13.97 14.49 -4.59
CA LEU A 189 14.22 13.06 -4.67
C LEU A 189 15.23 12.80 -5.78
N LYS A 190 16.32 12.11 -5.45
CA LYS A 190 17.17 11.43 -6.43
C LYS A 190 16.45 10.15 -6.88
N PRO A 191 16.76 9.61 -8.07
CA PRO A 191 16.13 8.39 -8.54
C PRO A 191 16.05 7.31 -7.44
N SER A 192 14.83 6.95 -7.07
CA SER A 192 14.52 5.90 -6.10
C SER A 192 13.91 4.71 -6.81
N PHE A 193 13.99 3.55 -6.16
CA PHE A 193 13.45 2.34 -6.72
C PHE A 193 12.96 1.39 -5.66
N LEU A 194 11.95 0.60 -6.04
CA LEU A 194 11.50 -0.60 -5.37
C LEU A 194 11.63 -1.74 -6.37
N VAL A 195 12.36 -2.79 -6.00
CA VAL A 195 12.48 -4.01 -6.81
C VAL A 195 12.14 -5.20 -5.93
N GLY A 196 11.39 -6.15 -6.47
CA GLY A 196 11.01 -7.33 -5.71
C GLY A 196 10.37 -8.40 -6.56
N GLY A 197 9.98 -9.46 -5.87
CA GLY A 197 9.29 -10.58 -6.48
C GLY A 197 8.77 -11.56 -5.44
N SER A 198 7.94 -12.47 -5.92
CA SER A 198 7.35 -13.52 -5.12
C SER A 198 7.31 -14.86 -5.87
N TYR A 199 7.23 -15.95 -5.13
CA TYR A 199 7.10 -17.29 -5.66
C TYR A 199 6.14 -18.12 -4.80
N ALA A 200 5.06 -18.59 -5.42
CA ALA A 200 4.09 -19.47 -4.77
C ALA A 200 4.51 -20.94 -4.87
N TRP A 201 4.68 -21.59 -3.72
CA TRP A 201 5.04 -23.00 -3.59
C TRP A 201 4.24 -23.67 -2.46
N GLU A 202 3.52 -24.76 -2.79
CA GLU A 202 2.71 -25.56 -1.84
C GLU A 202 1.74 -24.72 -0.98
N GLY A 203 1.09 -23.73 -1.60
CA GLY A 203 0.14 -22.83 -0.92
C GLY A 203 0.79 -21.76 -0.04
N THR A 204 2.13 -21.68 -0.02
CA THR A 204 2.89 -20.62 0.65
C THR A 204 3.54 -19.73 -0.41
N THR A 205 3.42 -18.42 -0.26
CA THR A 205 4.06 -17.43 -1.13
C THR A 205 5.27 -16.86 -0.42
N PHE A 206 6.46 -17.13 -0.95
CA PHE A 206 7.70 -16.51 -0.50
C PHE A 206 7.90 -15.20 -1.26
N PHE A 207 8.37 -14.16 -0.59
CA PHE A 207 8.58 -12.86 -1.22
C PHE A 207 9.81 -12.16 -0.67
N ALA A 208 10.42 -11.35 -1.51
CA ALA A 208 11.51 -10.47 -1.14
C ALA A 208 11.46 -9.18 -1.94
N ASN A 209 11.74 -8.06 -1.29
CA ASN A 209 11.86 -6.78 -1.95
C ASN A 209 12.93 -5.89 -1.30
N TYR A 210 13.39 -4.94 -2.10
CA TYR A 210 14.35 -3.92 -1.71
C TYR A 210 13.87 -2.57 -2.23
N GLU A 211 13.70 -1.63 -1.31
CA GLU A 211 13.39 -0.24 -1.60
C GLU A 211 14.58 0.63 -1.20
N SER A 212 14.97 1.56 -2.06
CA SER A 212 15.94 2.60 -1.73
C SER A 212 15.50 3.95 -2.25
N SER A 213 15.59 4.96 -1.38
CA SER A 213 15.35 6.35 -1.72
C SER A 213 16.45 7.24 -1.18
N LYS A 214 16.69 8.35 -1.86
CA LYS A 214 17.64 9.38 -1.42
C LYS A 214 17.05 10.73 -1.77
N TYR A 215 16.88 11.59 -0.78
CA TYR A 215 16.40 12.95 -1.00
C TYR A 215 17.35 13.99 -0.42
N GLU A 216 17.32 15.16 -1.04
CA GLU A 216 18.05 16.35 -0.62
C GLU A 216 17.06 17.43 -0.21
N VAL A 217 17.35 18.07 0.93
CA VAL A 217 16.62 19.23 1.43
C VAL A 217 17.60 20.40 1.42
N LYS A 218 17.33 21.37 0.56
CA LYS A 218 18.10 22.61 0.47
C LYS A 218 17.30 23.71 1.12
N THR A 219 17.82 24.24 2.21
CA THR A 219 17.39 25.52 2.80
C THR A 219 18.56 26.51 2.72
N ALA A 220 19.14 26.92 3.86
CA ALA A 220 20.41 27.63 3.89
C ALA A 220 21.61 26.72 3.53
N THR A 221 21.51 25.42 3.87
CA THR A 221 22.46 24.37 3.51
C THR A 221 21.73 23.20 2.88
N THR A 222 22.47 22.31 2.21
CA THR A 222 21.90 21.06 1.67
C THR A 222 22.11 19.93 2.66
N ALA A 223 21.02 19.41 3.21
CA ALA A 223 21.00 18.15 3.94
C ALA A 223 20.63 17.00 3.00
N THR A 224 21.19 15.82 3.24
CA THR A 224 20.90 14.61 2.47
C THR A 224 20.45 13.50 3.41
N THR A 225 19.37 12.84 3.05
CA THR A 225 18.88 11.64 3.71
C THR A 225 18.83 10.50 2.70
N LYS A 226 19.29 9.33 3.11
CA LYS A 226 19.15 8.08 2.36
C LYS A 226 18.36 7.09 3.18
N ASP A 227 17.31 6.55 2.61
CA ASP A 227 16.61 5.43 3.19
C ASP A 227 16.78 4.15 2.37
N SER A 228 16.74 3.03 3.06
CA SER A 228 16.63 1.72 2.44
C SER A 228 15.85 0.75 3.31
N THR A 229 15.00 -0.05 2.69
CA THR A 229 14.19 -1.08 3.34
C THR A 229 14.41 -2.40 2.60
N ILE A 230 14.74 -3.46 3.33
CA ILE A 230 14.75 -4.84 2.82
C ILE A 230 13.62 -5.59 3.52
N THR A 231 12.76 -6.24 2.74
CA THR A 231 11.72 -7.14 3.25
C THR A 231 11.95 -8.53 2.71
N VAL A 232 11.95 -9.54 3.57
CA VAL A 232 11.92 -10.95 3.18
C VAL A 232 10.90 -11.67 4.02
N GLY A 233 9.99 -12.42 3.41
CA GLY A 233 8.93 -13.08 4.15
C GLY A 233 8.26 -14.23 3.42
N ALA A 234 7.29 -14.81 4.12
CA ALA A 234 6.41 -15.84 3.59
C ALA A 234 4.99 -15.59 4.10
N GLY A 235 4.02 -15.77 3.23
CA GLY A 235 2.60 -15.67 3.54
C GLY A 235 1.85 -16.91 3.07
N ARG A 236 0.77 -17.27 3.76
CA ARG A 236 -0.08 -18.41 3.44
C ARG A 236 -1.54 -18.04 3.58
N ILE A 237 -2.35 -18.56 2.64
CA ILE A 237 -3.80 -18.52 2.71
C ILE A 237 -4.27 -19.94 3.04
N MET A 238 -5.07 -20.08 4.08
CA MET A 238 -5.69 -21.34 4.49
C MET A 238 -7.20 -21.20 4.36
N GLU A 239 -7.78 -21.98 3.45
CA GLU A 239 -9.23 -22.08 3.32
C GLU A 239 -9.77 -22.98 4.44
N ILE A 240 -10.65 -22.44 5.27
CA ILE A 240 -11.37 -23.24 6.29
C ILE A 240 -12.56 -23.93 5.63
N ASN A 241 -13.31 -23.14 4.86
CA ASN A 241 -14.45 -23.57 4.05
C ASN A 241 -14.68 -22.52 2.93
N PRO A 242 -15.64 -22.73 2.01
CA PRO A 242 -15.84 -21.81 0.89
C PRO A 242 -16.15 -20.35 1.28
N THR A 243 -16.66 -20.11 2.49
CA THR A 243 -17.04 -18.78 2.98
C THR A 243 -16.06 -18.20 4.00
N ALA A 244 -15.01 -18.93 4.40
CA ALA A 244 -14.09 -18.51 5.45
C ALA A 244 -12.64 -18.92 5.18
N ARG A 245 -11.73 -17.96 5.35
CA ARG A 245 -10.30 -18.12 5.07
C ARG A 245 -9.46 -17.40 6.11
N VAL A 246 -8.30 -17.98 6.40
CA VAL A 246 -7.28 -17.45 7.31
C VAL A 246 -6.05 -17.07 6.50
N PHE A 247 -5.47 -15.93 6.85
CA PHE A 247 -4.24 -15.39 6.28
C PHE A 247 -3.18 -15.38 7.36
N THR A 248 -1.99 -15.86 7.05
CA THR A 248 -0.85 -15.77 7.96
C THR A 248 0.38 -15.33 7.21
N ASP A 249 1.13 -14.39 7.76
CA ASP A 249 2.45 -14.03 7.23
C ASP A 249 3.46 -13.77 8.33
N ALA A 250 4.72 -13.98 7.97
CA ALA A 250 5.88 -13.59 8.76
C ALA A 250 6.91 -12.96 7.82
N LYS A 251 7.45 -11.80 8.19
CA LYS A 251 8.44 -11.09 7.38
C LYS A 251 9.51 -10.43 8.25
N VAL A 252 10.76 -10.53 7.83
CA VAL A 252 11.86 -9.73 8.37
C VAL A 252 11.91 -8.43 7.60
N VAL A 253 11.85 -7.31 8.31
CA VAL A 253 11.99 -5.97 7.75
C VAL A 253 13.24 -5.33 8.34
N LEU A 254 14.12 -4.84 7.45
CA LEU A 254 15.35 -4.15 7.80
C LEU A 254 15.30 -2.74 7.23
N ASP A 255 15.09 -1.75 8.09
CA ASP A 255 15.13 -0.35 7.71
C ASP A 255 16.46 0.28 8.07
N THR A 256 16.97 1.13 7.19
CA THR A 256 18.11 2.00 7.46
C THR A 256 17.79 3.39 6.96
N THR A 257 17.95 4.38 7.84
CA THR A 257 17.94 5.80 7.50
C THR A 257 19.31 6.36 7.80
N GLU A 258 19.95 6.96 6.81
CA GLU A 258 21.26 7.57 6.88
C GLU A 258 21.14 9.07 6.64
N VAL A 259 21.63 9.83 7.61
CA VAL A 259 21.75 11.30 7.57
C VAL A 259 23.20 11.68 7.87
N ALA A 260 23.56 12.95 7.71
CA ALA A 260 24.92 13.42 7.99
C ALA A 260 25.40 13.08 9.42
N ALA A 261 24.50 13.09 10.41
CA ALA A 261 24.80 12.80 11.81
C ALA A 261 25.02 11.30 12.11
N GLY A 262 24.74 10.39 11.17
CA GLY A 262 24.90 8.95 11.35
C GLY A 262 23.75 8.13 10.79
N LYS A 263 23.68 6.86 11.19
CA LYS A 263 22.70 5.88 10.68
C LYS A 263 21.77 5.40 11.79
N THR A 264 20.47 5.48 11.53
CA THR A 264 19.44 4.79 12.30
C THR A 264 19.10 3.48 11.60
N LYS A 265 18.92 2.39 12.35
CA LYS A 265 18.52 1.09 11.82
C LYS A 265 17.37 0.50 12.62
N SER A 266 16.41 -0.11 11.94
CA SER A 266 15.35 -0.93 12.55
C SER A 266 15.43 -2.34 12.01
N GLN A 267 15.20 -3.33 12.88
CA GLN A 267 15.07 -4.73 12.52
C GLN A 267 13.86 -5.31 13.26
N THR A 268 12.85 -5.69 12.49
CA THR A 268 11.59 -6.21 13.00
C THR A 268 11.21 -7.53 12.33
N LEU A 269 10.52 -8.39 13.08
CA LEU A 269 9.87 -9.60 12.55
C LEU A 269 8.37 -9.53 12.91
N PRO A 270 7.57 -8.76 12.16
CA PRO A 270 6.11 -8.84 12.26
C PRO A 270 5.61 -10.21 11.83
N VAL A 271 4.67 -10.73 12.62
CA VAL A 271 3.82 -11.88 12.28
C VAL A 271 2.38 -11.39 12.30
N THR A 272 1.63 -11.74 11.26
CA THR A 272 0.21 -11.37 11.11
C THR A 272 -0.63 -12.63 11.04
N LEU A 273 -1.78 -12.60 11.73
CA LEU A 273 -2.87 -13.55 11.59
C LEU A 273 -4.14 -12.76 11.24
N GLY A 274 -4.66 -12.97 10.04
CA GLY A 274 -5.90 -12.38 9.54
C GLY A 274 -6.97 -13.44 9.25
N MET A 275 -8.22 -13.03 9.25
CA MET A 275 -9.36 -13.85 8.87
C MET A 275 -10.34 -13.03 8.03
N GLU A 276 -10.92 -13.66 7.02
CA GLU A 276 -12.02 -13.12 6.21
C GLU A 276 -13.13 -14.18 6.18
N ALA A 277 -14.35 -13.78 6.51
CA ALA A 277 -15.51 -14.66 6.53
C ALA A 277 -16.75 -13.97 5.96
N GLU A 278 -17.43 -14.62 5.01
CA GLU A 278 -18.74 -14.22 4.51
C GLU A 278 -19.79 -14.63 5.56
N ALA A 279 -20.17 -13.68 6.41
CA ALA A 279 -21.17 -13.90 7.46
C ALA A 279 -22.57 -14.10 6.87
N THR A 280 -22.88 -13.37 5.79
CA THR A 280 -24.09 -13.54 4.97
C THR A 280 -23.75 -13.19 3.52
N SER A 281 -24.68 -13.42 2.58
CA SER A 281 -24.48 -13.06 1.17
C SER A 281 -24.26 -11.56 0.93
N TRP A 282 -24.69 -10.71 1.87
CA TRP A 282 -24.55 -9.25 1.79
C TRP A 282 -23.44 -8.71 2.71
N LEU A 283 -22.81 -9.54 3.55
CA LEU A 283 -21.84 -9.11 4.55
C LEU A 283 -20.63 -10.04 4.61
N THR A 284 -19.45 -9.46 4.35
CA THR A 284 -18.16 -10.09 4.63
C THR A 284 -17.49 -9.37 5.81
N LEU A 285 -17.03 -10.11 6.81
CA LEU A 285 -16.32 -9.60 7.97
C LEU A 285 -14.85 -9.98 7.91
N ARG A 286 -14.00 -9.08 8.42
CA ARG A 286 -12.55 -9.25 8.45
C ARG A 286 -11.98 -8.76 9.76
N GLY A 287 -10.87 -9.38 10.14
CA GLY A 287 -10.01 -8.82 11.16
C GLY A 287 -8.64 -9.48 11.16
N SER A 288 -7.69 -8.81 11.77
CA SER A 288 -6.32 -9.29 11.89
C SER A 288 -5.67 -8.82 13.18
N VAL A 289 -4.69 -9.61 13.63
CA VAL A 289 -3.74 -9.22 14.66
C VAL A 289 -2.33 -9.33 14.06
N ALA A 290 -1.54 -8.28 14.21
CA ALA A 290 -0.13 -8.27 13.84
C ALA A 290 0.74 -7.93 15.05
N GLN A 291 1.91 -8.54 15.17
CA GLN A 291 2.85 -8.23 16.25
C GLN A 291 4.30 -8.51 15.84
N ASN A 292 5.24 -7.65 16.26
CA ASN A 292 6.67 -7.98 16.16
C ASN A 292 7.04 -9.04 17.20
N VAL A 293 7.58 -10.17 16.76
CA VAL A 293 8.03 -11.28 17.62
C VAL A 293 9.53 -11.47 17.47
N ILE A 294 10.24 -11.76 18.57
CA ILE A 294 11.69 -12.05 18.61
C ILE A 294 12.60 -10.87 18.19
N LEU A 295 12.41 -10.32 16.98
CA LEU A 295 13.12 -9.16 16.44
C LEU A 295 12.24 -7.92 16.55
N ASN A 296 12.69 -6.95 17.33
CA ASN A 296 12.04 -5.67 17.51
C ASN A 296 13.03 -4.61 18.02
N ASN A 297 14.11 -4.41 17.26
CA ASN A 297 15.26 -3.61 17.71
C ASN A 297 15.43 -2.37 16.84
N ASN A 298 15.64 -1.22 17.49
CA ASN A 298 16.07 0.02 16.87
C ASN A 298 17.48 0.37 17.34
N LYS A 299 18.29 0.94 16.44
CA LYS A 299 19.58 1.54 16.75
C LYS A 299 19.58 2.97 16.24
N ASN A 300 19.78 3.94 17.12
CA ASN A 300 19.83 5.35 16.73
C ASN A 300 21.21 5.75 16.16
N ALA A 301 21.31 6.98 15.63
CA ALA A 301 22.54 7.52 15.08
C ALA A 301 23.72 7.54 16.06
N ALA A 302 23.46 7.68 17.37
CA ALA A 302 24.46 7.59 18.44
C ALA A 302 24.86 6.13 18.79
N GLY A 303 24.32 5.15 18.07
CA GLY A 303 24.60 3.73 18.24
C GLY A 303 23.91 3.06 19.43
N LYS A 304 23.03 3.77 20.15
CA LYS A 304 22.24 3.22 21.25
C LYS A 304 21.12 2.35 20.70
N LYS A 305 20.86 1.23 21.38
CA LYS A 305 19.81 0.28 21.03
C LYS A 305 18.59 0.48 21.92
N SER A 306 17.41 0.33 21.33
CA SER A 306 16.13 0.30 22.04
C SER A 306 15.20 -0.73 21.39
N THR A 307 14.15 -1.13 22.09
CA THR A 307 13.05 -1.93 21.54
C THR A 307 11.84 -1.04 21.32
N THR A 308 11.08 -1.29 20.25
CA THR A 308 9.80 -0.57 20.06
C THR A 308 8.80 -1.03 21.10
N ASN A 309 8.25 -0.11 21.90
CA ASN A 309 7.21 -0.45 22.86
C ASN A 309 5.90 -0.74 22.14
N ASN A 310 5.17 -1.77 22.59
CA ASN A 310 3.83 -2.15 22.13
C ASN A 310 3.68 -2.22 20.59
N THR A 311 3.98 -3.37 20.00
CA THR A 311 3.93 -3.59 18.54
C THR A 311 2.69 -4.36 18.09
N THR A 312 1.77 -4.65 19.01
CA THR A 312 0.53 -5.36 18.69
C THR A 312 -0.43 -4.40 18.01
N ASN A 313 -0.82 -4.73 16.79
CA ASN A 313 -1.88 -4.05 16.06
C ASN A 313 -3.08 -4.99 15.85
N VAL A 314 -4.29 -4.46 16.00
CA VAL A 314 -5.54 -5.18 15.78
C VAL A 314 -6.42 -4.36 14.85
N ASN A 315 -6.76 -4.94 13.70
CA ASN A 315 -7.62 -4.31 12.70
C ASN A 315 -8.88 -5.12 12.49
N ALA A 316 -9.94 -4.42 12.09
CA ALA A 316 -11.22 -5.01 11.71
C ALA A 316 -11.81 -4.27 10.50
N GLY A 317 -12.63 -4.96 9.73
CA GLY A 317 -13.29 -4.36 8.57
C GLY A 317 -14.49 -5.18 8.12
N ALA A 318 -15.30 -4.56 7.27
CA ALA A 318 -16.47 -5.20 6.67
C ALA A 318 -16.64 -4.79 5.21
N THR A 319 -17.23 -5.69 4.42
CA THR A 319 -17.76 -5.39 3.09
C THR A 319 -19.25 -5.62 3.07
N LEU A 320 -19.99 -4.65 2.56
CA LEU A 320 -21.38 -4.80 2.17
C LEU A 320 -21.44 -5.11 0.67
N ASN A 321 -22.03 -6.27 0.34
CA ASN A 321 -22.14 -6.76 -1.04
C ASN A 321 -23.54 -6.48 -1.60
N PHE A 322 -23.61 -5.73 -2.70
CA PHE A 322 -24.82 -5.36 -3.44
C PHE A 322 -24.69 -5.77 -4.92
N GLY A 323 -24.70 -7.07 -5.18
CA GLY A 323 -24.50 -7.61 -6.53
C GLY A 323 -23.11 -7.27 -7.07
N LYS A 324 -23.05 -6.44 -8.10
CA LYS A 324 -21.77 -5.95 -8.68
C LYS A 324 -21.13 -4.79 -7.92
N LEU A 325 -21.86 -4.18 -6.98
CA LEU A 325 -21.37 -3.09 -6.15
C LEU A 325 -20.91 -3.65 -4.80
N LYS A 326 -19.73 -3.23 -4.35
CA LYS A 326 -19.19 -3.54 -3.03
C LYS A 326 -18.83 -2.25 -2.29
N VAL A 327 -19.19 -2.17 -1.03
CA VAL A 327 -18.81 -1.08 -0.13
C VAL A 327 -18.00 -1.65 1.01
N ASP A 328 -16.71 -1.34 1.01
CA ASP A 328 -15.77 -1.77 2.02
C ASP A 328 -15.55 -0.67 3.06
N GLY A 329 -15.29 -1.04 4.30
CA GLY A 329 -14.67 -0.11 5.22
C GLY A 329 -13.98 -0.74 6.42
N VAL A 330 -13.08 0.06 7.02
CA VAL A 330 -12.37 -0.27 8.26
C VAL A 330 -13.27 0.05 9.45
N ILE A 331 -13.24 -0.82 10.46
CA ILE A 331 -14.00 -0.67 11.70
C ILE A 331 -13.02 -0.30 12.82
N GLY A 332 -13.30 0.82 13.51
CA GLY A 332 -12.77 1.06 14.84
C GLY A 332 -11.39 1.69 14.94
N THR A 333 -10.89 2.42 13.95
CA THR A 333 -9.69 3.25 14.17
C THR A 333 -10.08 4.46 15.04
N THR A 334 -9.72 4.43 16.33
CA THR A 334 -9.79 5.62 17.19
C THR A 334 -8.52 5.79 18.00
N GLY A 335 -8.12 7.04 18.16
CA GLY A 335 -6.98 7.44 18.97
C GLY A 335 -7.07 8.90 19.39
N GLY A 336 -8.22 9.35 19.90
CA GLY A 336 -8.34 10.70 20.48
C GLY A 336 -9.76 11.23 20.56
N ASN A 337 -9.97 12.19 21.47
CA ASN A 337 -11.25 12.88 21.72
C ASN A 337 -11.95 13.31 20.41
N ARG A 338 -13.27 13.09 20.37
CA ARG A 338 -14.23 13.36 19.28
C ARG A 338 -14.35 14.84 18.83
N GLY A 339 -13.33 15.68 19.02
CA GLY A 339 -13.46 17.15 18.96
C GLY A 339 -12.55 17.91 18.00
N THR A 340 -11.47 17.35 17.46
CA THR A 340 -10.54 18.10 16.60
C THR A 340 -9.86 17.17 15.61
N GLY A 341 -9.77 17.57 14.34
CA GLY A 341 -9.15 16.83 13.23
C GLY A 341 -7.63 16.64 13.40
N THR A 342 -7.23 15.89 14.41
CA THR A 342 -5.85 15.51 14.67
C THR A 342 -5.66 14.01 14.45
N THR A 343 -4.67 13.71 13.60
CA THR A 343 -4.07 12.41 13.31
C THR A 343 -4.02 11.51 14.55
N SER A 344 -4.89 10.50 14.58
CA SER A 344 -5.05 9.62 15.74
C SER A 344 -4.32 8.29 15.52
N GLN A 345 -3.51 7.86 16.49
CA GLN A 345 -2.81 6.57 16.50
C GLN A 345 -3.76 5.42 16.86
N GLU A 346 -3.53 4.21 16.36
CA GLU A 346 -4.27 3.00 16.77
C GLU A 346 -4.01 2.71 18.25
N GLN A 347 -5.03 2.85 19.13
CA GLN A 347 -4.89 2.56 20.56
C GLN A 347 -5.36 1.15 20.96
N GLY A 348 -5.60 0.25 20.00
CA GLY A 348 -6.13 -1.09 20.26
C GLY A 348 -7.54 -1.11 20.84
N VAL A 349 -8.31 -0.01 20.66
CA VAL A 349 -9.71 0.11 21.08
C VAL A 349 -10.60 0.00 19.85
N LEU A 350 -11.39 -1.06 19.78
CA LEU A 350 -12.43 -1.22 18.76
C LEU A 350 -13.61 -0.27 19.07
N ALA A 351 -13.58 0.91 18.47
CA ALA A 351 -14.67 1.87 18.58
C ALA A 351 -15.86 1.48 17.68
N THR A 352 -16.93 0.98 18.29
CA THR A 352 -18.16 0.58 17.58
C THR A 352 -19.02 1.77 17.14
N ASP A 353 -18.68 2.97 17.62
CA ASP A 353 -19.27 4.26 17.27
C ASP A 353 -18.54 4.97 16.13
N ASN A 354 -17.35 4.49 15.74
CA ASN A 354 -16.58 4.98 14.60
C ASN A 354 -16.43 3.87 13.55
N LEU A 355 -17.54 3.61 12.84
CA LEU A 355 -17.60 2.61 11.78
C LEU A 355 -17.20 3.25 10.45
N LEU A 356 -16.54 2.47 9.59
CA LEU A 356 -16.22 2.85 8.21
C LEU A 356 -15.32 4.12 8.13
N THR A 357 -14.23 4.13 8.91
CA THR A 357 -13.29 5.27 8.96
C THR A 357 -12.50 5.49 7.69
N ARG A 358 -12.39 4.43 6.88
CA ARG A 358 -11.96 4.43 5.48
C ARG A 358 -13.01 3.69 4.69
N VAL A 359 -13.47 4.25 3.57
CA VAL A 359 -14.51 3.67 2.73
C VAL A 359 -14.07 3.60 1.30
N GLY A 360 -14.15 2.40 0.72
CA GLY A 360 -13.98 2.19 -0.70
C GLY A 360 -15.23 1.62 -1.32
N VAL A 361 -15.59 2.14 -2.48
CA VAL A 361 -16.71 1.65 -3.29
C VAL A 361 -16.16 1.09 -4.57
N THR A 362 -16.47 -0.17 -4.85
CA THR A 362 -16.05 -0.86 -6.08
C THR A 362 -17.28 -1.31 -6.87
N TYR A 363 -17.30 -1.00 -8.16
CA TYR A 363 -18.32 -1.49 -9.10
C TYR A 363 -17.66 -2.37 -10.16
N MET A 364 -18.20 -3.57 -10.35
CA MET A 364 -17.74 -4.51 -11.38
C MET A 364 -18.59 -4.38 -12.65
N PHE A 365 -17.98 -4.44 -13.82
CA PHE A 365 -18.69 -4.31 -15.10
C PHE A 365 -19.47 -5.56 -15.52
#